data_AF-A0A165FTU4-F1
#
_entry.id   AF-A0A165FTU4-F1
#
_cell.length_a   1.000
_cell.length_b   1.000
_cell.length_c   1.000
_cell.angle_alpha   90.00
_cell.angle_beta   90.00
_cell.angle_gamma   90.00
#
_symmetry.space_group_name_H-M   'P 1'
#
loop_
_entity.id
_entity.type
_entity.pdbx_description
1 polymer ?
#
loop_
_entity_poly.entity_id
_entity_poly.type
_entity_poly.pdbx_seq_one_letter_code
_entity_poly.pdbx_strand_id
1 'polypeptide(L)'
;MSLTFFRQSEFTFSHLQCAMSTMPACCWETCTAVLDDVTPAGITRHLKDRHLDTWKAHQVGRCRWRVPNGVPANHGLCNRDMKYASFGKHIASVHLKSTVRFCMKCNMVFSRPDALVRHWNTTCDEMHNGSA
;
A
#
# COMPACT_ATOMS: atom_id res chain seq x y z
N MET A 1 4.78 20.39 26.18
CA MET A 1 5.78 19.85 25.23
C MET A 1 5.90 18.37 25.56
N SER A 2 5.30 17.49 24.74
CA SER A 2 6.04 16.65 23.78
C SER A 2 6.92 15.61 24.51
N LEU A 3 6.76 14.29 24.41
CA LEU A 3 6.13 13.42 23.42
C LEU A 3 5.74 12.10 24.11
N THR A 4 4.56 11.57 23.81
CA THR A 4 4.22 10.17 24.08
C THR A 4 5.09 9.28 23.19
N PHE A 5 6.06 8.61 23.81
CA PHE A 5 6.78 7.47 23.26
C PHE A 5 5.78 6.34 23.00
N PHE A 6 5.35 6.16 21.75
CA PHE A 6 4.61 4.97 21.36
C PHE A 6 5.63 3.86 21.09
N ARG A 7 5.81 3.05 22.14
CA ARG A 7 6.62 1.84 22.21
C ARG A 7 6.31 0.92 21.03
N GLN A 8 7.36 0.65 20.25
CA GLN A 8 7.43 -0.46 19.30
C GLN A 8 7.19 -1.76 20.07
N SER A 9 6.18 -2.52 19.68
CA SER A 9 6.07 -3.94 20.05
C SER A 9 5.13 -4.63 19.08
N GLU A 10 5.57 -5.80 18.61
CA GLU A 10 4.80 -6.84 17.93
C GLU A 10 4.53 -6.67 16.43
N PHE A 11 5.61 -6.49 15.65
CA PHE A 11 5.66 -7.02 14.27
C PHE A 11 5.90 -8.54 14.34
N THR A 12 4.92 -9.28 14.87
CA THR A 12 4.94 -10.73 14.74
C THR A 12 4.68 -11.06 13.28
N PHE A 13 5.76 -11.52 12.66
CA PHE A 13 5.91 -11.91 11.28
C PHE A 13 5.10 -13.19 11.00
N SER A 14 3.78 -13.15 11.17
CA SER A 14 2.87 -14.20 10.70
C SER A 14 2.48 -13.97 9.24
N HIS A 15 3.48 -13.76 8.38
CA HIS A 15 3.34 -13.63 6.94
C HIS A 15 3.96 -14.84 6.20
N LEU A 16 3.84 -16.02 6.81
CA LEU A 16 3.78 -17.26 6.04
C LEU A 16 2.47 -17.25 5.25
N GLN A 17 2.47 -16.62 4.08
CA GLN A 17 1.52 -16.96 3.04
C GLN A 17 2.21 -16.88 1.67
N CYS A 18 2.71 -18.04 1.25
CA CYS A 18 2.90 -18.47 -0.13
C CYS A 18 3.81 -17.62 -1.03
N ALA A 19 5.05 -18.09 -1.16
CA ALA A 19 5.74 -18.10 -2.44
C ALA A 19 4.99 -18.99 -3.44
N MET A 20 3.89 -18.50 -4.02
CA MET A 20 3.29 -19.01 -5.26
C MET A 20 2.59 -17.84 -5.93
N SER A 21 2.92 -17.59 -7.20
CA SER A 21 2.41 -16.52 -8.06
C SER A 21 0.88 -16.44 -8.06
N THR A 22 0.33 -15.79 -7.04
CA THR A 22 -1.09 -15.49 -6.95
C THR A 22 -1.23 -14.08 -7.48
N MET A 23 -1.80 -13.95 -8.68
CA MET A 23 -2.05 -12.63 -9.26
C MET A 23 -2.87 -11.80 -8.26
N PRO A 24 -2.44 -10.57 -7.95
CA PRO A 24 -3.13 -9.74 -6.95
C PRO A 24 -4.56 -9.47 -7.41
N ALA A 25 -5.52 -9.69 -6.51
CA ALA A 25 -6.93 -9.43 -6.76
C ALA A 25 -7.34 -8.05 -6.20
N CYS A 26 -8.33 -7.44 -6.85
CA CYS A 26 -9.02 -6.29 -6.30
C CYS A 26 -9.85 -6.73 -5.10
N CYS A 27 -9.77 -6.01 -3.98
CA CYS A 27 -10.59 -6.26 -2.79
C CYS A 27 -11.47 -5.05 -2.46
N TRP A 28 -11.89 -4.28 -3.47
CA TRP A 28 -12.84 -3.19 -3.28
C TRP A 28 -14.23 -3.76 -2.96
N GLU A 29 -14.72 -3.57 -1.74
CA GLU A 29 -15.96 -4.16 -1.21
C GLU A 29 -16.02 -5.68 -1.44
N THR A 30 -16.81 -6.14 -2.41
CA THR A 30 -17.03 -7.53 -2.81
C THR A 30 -16.33 -7.91 -4.11
N CYS A 31 -15.59 -6.98 -4.73
CA CYS A 31 -14.80 -7.25 -5.92
C CYS A 31 -13.74 -8.32 -5.63
N THR A 32 -13.49 -9.16 -6.64
CA THR A 32 -12.46 -10.20 -6.64
C THR A 32 -11.72 -10.28 -7.99
N ALA A 33 -11.91 -9.26 -8.85
CA ALA A 33 -11.30 -9.23 -10.17
C ALA A 33 -9.77 -9.19 -10.07
N VAL A 34 -9.09 -10.00 -10.87
CA VAL A 34 -7.63 -10.00 -10.95
C VAL A 34 -7.13 -8.65 -11.50
N LEU A 35 -6.10 -8.09 -10.86
CA LEU A 35 -5.41 -6.90 -11.31
C LEU A 35 -4.20 -7.32 -12.16
N ASP A 36 -4.28 -7.02 -13.45
CA ASP A 36 -3.20 -7.14 -14.44
C ASP A 36 -2.11 -6.08 -14.24
N ASP A 37 -2.52 -4.89 -13.79
CA ASP A 37 -1.63 -3.75 -13.53
C ASP A 37 -1.86 -3.17 -12.13
N VAL A 38 -0.94 -3.48 -11.21
CA VAL A 38 -0.94 -2.99 -9.83
C VAL A 38 -0.22 -1.65 -9.64
N THR A 39 0.12 -0.96 -10.72
CA THR A 39 0.58 0.43 -10.63
C THR A 39 -0.57 1.34 -10.21
N PRO A 40 -0.29 2.54 -9.67
CA PRO A 40 -1.32 3.51 -9.37
C PRO A 40 -2.22 3.86 -10.57
N ALA A 41 -1.67 3.85 -11.78
CA ALA A 41 -2.42 4.12 -13.00
C ALA A 41 -3.37 2.96 -13.35
N GLY A 42 -2.88 1.72 -13.33
CA GLY A 42 -3.68 0.51 -13.57
C GLY A 42 -4.83 0.36 -12.57
N ILE A 43 -4.56 0.54 -11.28
CA ILE A 43 -5.60 0.52 -10.24
C ILE A 43 -6.61 1.64 -10.46
N THR A 44 -6.15 2.86 -10.81
CA THR A 44 -7.06 3.98 -11.10
C THR A 44 -7.98 3.66 -12.28
N ARG A 45 -7.45 3.07 -13.35
CA ARG A 45 -8.22 2.60 -14.50
C ARG A 45 -9.27 1.58 -14.05
N HIS A 46 -8.87 0.55 -13.31
CA HIS A 46 -9.79 -0.45 -12.78
C HIS A 46 -10.92 0.15 -11.93
N LEU A 47 -10.61 1.12 -11.05
CA LEU A 47 -11.62 1.78 -10.22
C LEU A 47 -12.63 2.58 -11.04
N LYS A 48 -12.16 3.31 -12.06
CA LYS A 48 -13.04 4.05 -12.98
C LYS A 48 -13.99 3.13 -13.71
N ASP A 49 -13.47 2.01 -14.21
CA ASP A 49 -14.22 1.11 -15.08
C ASP A 49 -15.23 0.25 -14.32
N ARG A 50 -14.97 -0.05 -13.04
CA ARG A 50 -15.73 -1.07 -12.30
C ARG A 50 -16.44 -0.59 -11.04
N HIS A 51 -16.01 0.53 -10.44
CA HIS A 51 -16.45 0.93 -9.10
C HIS A 51 -16.96 2.36 -9.01
N LEU A 52 -16.63 3.21 -9.99
CA LEU A 52 -16.86 4.65 -9.92
C LEU A 52 -17.49 5.18 -11.21
N ASP A 53 -18.81 5.04 -11.35
CA ASP A 53 -19.58 5.45 -12.53
C ASP A 53 -19.40 6.94 -12.88
N THR A 54 -19.27 7.81 -11.88
CA THR A 54 -19.02 9.24 -12.07
C THR A 54 -17.64 9.62 -11.53
N TRP A 55 -16.60 9.39 -12.33
CA TRP A 55 -15.25 9.78 -11.95
C TRP A 55 -15.00 11.29 -12.14
N LYS A 56 -14.76 12.00 -11.04
CA LYS A 56 -14.23 13.38 -11.03
C LYS A 56 -13.00 13.44 -10.14
N ALA A 57 -11.86 13.89 -10.68
CA ALA A 57 -10.57 13.85 -9.98
C ALA A 57 -10.57 14.56 -8.62
N HIS A 58 -11.33 15.66 -8.51
CA HIS A 58 -11.44 16.47 -7.29
C HIS A 58 -12.50 15.94 -6.30
N GLN A 59 -13.35 15.00 -6.72
CA GLN A 59 -14.39 14.43 -5.88
C GLN A 59 -13.75 13.65 -4.74
N VAL A 60 -14.27 13.85 -3.54
CA VAL A 60 -13.85 13.14 -2.34
C VAL A 60 -14.74 11.93 -2.16
N GLY A 61 -14.15 10.81 -1.76
CA GLY A 61 -14.91 9.70 -1.20
C GLY A 61 -14.02 8.77 -0.39
N ARG A 62 -14.64 7.68 0.05
CA ARG A 62 -14.01 6.69 0.93
C ARG A 62 -13.35 5.58 0.14
N CYS A 63 -12.12 5.23 0.54
CA CYS A 63 -11.51 3.98 0.12
C CYS A 63 -12.30 2.80 0.70
N ARG A 64 -12.89 1.97 -0.17
CA ARG A 64 -13.67 0.79 0.25
C ARG A 64 -12.89 -0.52 0.09
N TRP A 65 -11.57 -0.46 0.20
CA TRP A 65 -10.74 -1.67 0.14
C TRP A 65 -10.89 -2.51 1.40
N ARG A 66 -10.98 -3.83 1.25
CA ARG A 66 -11.13 -4.76 2.38
C ARG A 66 -9.83 -4.93 3.15
N VAL A 67 -9.90 -4.86 4.48
CA VAL A 67 -8.76 -5.02 5.40
C VAL A 67 -9.05 -6.15 6.41
N PRO A 68 -8.06 -6.99 6.73
CA PRO A 68 -8.26 -8.17 7.57
C PRO A 68 -8.46 -7.87 9.08
N ASN A 69 -8.10 -6.68 9.58
CA ASN A 69 -8.09 -6.38 11.02
C ASN A 69 -9.10 -5.28 11.42
N GLY A 70 -10.40 -5.61 11.44
CA GLY A 70 -11.46 -4.66 11.80
C GLY A 70 -12.06 -4.88 13.18
N VAL A 71 -11.51 -4.27 14.25
CA VAL A 71 -12.23 -4.05 15.53
C VAL A 71 -11.74 -2.74 16.22
N PRO A 72 -12.62 -1.78 16.60
CA PRO A 72 -14.07 -1.75 16.38
C PRO A 72 -14.45 -1.32 14.94
N ALA A 73 -15.75 -1.40 14.65
CA ALA A 73 -16.40 -1.52 13.33
C ALA A 73 -16.06 -0.47 12.25
N ASN A 74 -14.91 -0.62 11.59
CA ASN A 74 -14.87 -0.36 10.15
C ASN A 74 -14.93 -1.70 9.43
N HIS A 75 -16.07 -2.41 9.52
CA HIS A 75 -16.59 -3.54 8.71
C HIS A 75 -15.63 -4.36 7.81
N GLY A 76 -14.38 -4.56 8.23
CA GLY A 76 -13.30 -5.03 7.35
C GLY A 76 -13.02 -4.12 6.15
N LEU A 77 -13.27 -2.80 6.19
CA LEU A 77 -12.99 -1.85 5.09
C LEU A 77 -12.05 -0.71 5.54
N CYS A 78 -11.24 -0.17 4.62
CA CYS A 78 -10.28 0.90 4.92
C CYS A 78 -10.93 2.23 5.35
N ASN A 79 -12.01 2.65 4.68
CA ASN A 79 -12.82 3.83 4.94
C ASN A 79 -12.09 5.18 5.01
N ARG A 80 -10.85 5.27 4.51
CA ARG A 80 -10.11 6.55 4.45
C ARG A 80 -10.72 7.49 3.41
N ASP A 81 -11.09 8.69 3.83
CA ASP A 81 -11.55 9.78 2.95
C ASP A 81 -10.37 10.39 2.17
N MET A 82 -10.52 10.50 0.85
CA MET A 82 -9.57 11.18 -0.02
C MET A 82 -10.18 11.54 -1.38
N LYS A 83 -9.47 12.38 -2.14
CA LYS A 83 -9.81 12.65 -3.54
C LYS A 83 -9.69 11.38 -4.37
N TYR A 84 -10.58 11.20 -5.34
CA TYR A 84 -10.57 10.04 -6.26
C TYR A 84 -9.21 9.90 -6.95
N ALA A 85 -8.61 11.01 -7.37
CA ALA A 85 -7.27 11.03 -7.97
C ALA A 85 -6.17 10.38 -7.10
N SER A 86 -6.39 10.27 -5.79
CA SER A 86 -5.45 9.65 -4.85
C SER A 86 -5.68 8.16 -4.60
N PHE A 87 -6.83 7.59 -5.00
CA PHE A 87 -7.17 6.20 -4.69
C PHE A 87 -6.15 5.20 -5.23
N GLY A 88 -5.76 5.30 -6.50
CA GLY A 88 -4.79 4.36 -7.08
C GLY A 88 -3.45 4.35 -6.34
N LYS A 89 -2.93 5.53 -5.98
CA LYS A 89 -1.68 5.65 -5.20
C LYS A 89 -1.83 5.09 -3.79
N HIS A 90 -2.96 5.38 -3.15
CA HIS A 90 -3.26 4.88 -1.81
C HIS A 90 -3.34 3.35 -1.78
N ILE A 91 -4.08 2.74 -2.70
CA ILE A 91 -4.26 1.28 -2.74
C ILE A 91 -2.94 0.58 -3.08
N ALA A 92 -2.20 1.08 -4.09
CA ALA A 92 -0.90 0.53 -4.48
C ALA A 92 0.09 0.49 -3.30
N SER A 93 0.13 1.55 -2.49
CA SER A 93 1.09 1.69 -1.39
C SER A 93 0.64 1.02 -0.09
N VAL A 94 -0.63 1.16 0.28
CA VAL A 94 -1.15 0.72 1.59
C VAL A 94 -1.62 -0.72 1.55
N HIS A 95 -2.36 -1.11 0.50
CA HIS A 95 -3.04 -2.40 0.47
C HIS A 95 -2.29 -3.45 -0.32
N LEU A 96 -1.81 -3.10 -1.51
CA LEU A 96 -1.06 -4.02 -2.36
C LEU A 96 0.44 -4.00 -2.06
N LYS A 97 0.94 -2.92 -1.44
CA LYS A 97 2.37 -2.66 -1.24
C LYS A 97 3.19 -2.83 -2.53
N SER A 98 2.57 -2.65 -3.70
CA SER A 98 3.19 -2.84 -5.02
C SER A 98 4.24 -1.75 -5.34
N THR A 99 4.26 -0.67 -4.56
CA THR A 99 5.26 0.41 -4.66
C THR A 99 6.51 0.16 -3.82
N VAL A 100 6.54 -0.91 -3.02
CA VAL A 100 7.71 -1.27 -2.23
C VAL A 100 8.88 -1.59 -3.17
N ARG A 101 10.04 -1.02 -2.87
CA ARG A 101 11.29 -1.25 -3.58
C ARG A 101 12.36 -1.60 -2.56
N PHE A 102 13.37 -2.35 -2.97
CA PHE A 102 14.54 -2.61 -2.14
C PHE A 102 15.79 -2.10 -2.85
N CYS A 103 16.76 -1.66 -2.07
CA CYS A 103 18.07 -1.32 -2.60
C CYS A 103 18.85 -2.59 -2.89
N MET A 104 19.36 -2.77 -4.11
CA MET A 104 20.15 -3.96 -4.46
C MET A 104 21.55 -3.98 -3.82
N LYS A 105 22.02 -2.85 -3.27
CA LYS A 105 23.34 -2.74 -2.61
C LYS A 105 23.28 -3.08 -1.12
N CYS A 106 22.38 -2.44 -0.39
CA CYS A 106 22.28 -2.60 1.07
C CYS A 106 21.05 -3.41 1.52
N ASN A 107 20.23 -3.88 0.58
CA ASN A 107 19.00 -4.65 0.84
C ASN A 107 17.91 -3.95 1.69
N MET A 108 18.05 -2.65 1.95
CA MET A 108 17.05 -1.86 2.68
C MET A 108 15.75 -1.75 1.89
N VAL A 109 14.62 -1.90 2.60
CA VAL A 109 13.27 -1.87 2.03
C VAL A 109 12.67 -0.46 2.15
N PHE A 110 12.18 0.06 1.04
CA PHE A 110 11.56 1.37 0.94
C PHE A 110 10.12 1.21 0.47
N SER A 111 9.18 1.88 1.13
CA SER A 111 7.75 1.84 0.74
C SER A 111 7.47 2.55 -0.58
N ARG A 112 8.42 3.36 -1.07
CA ARG A 112 8.26 4.23 -2.24
C ARG A 112 9.55 4.34 -3.07
N PRO A 113 9.44 4.53 -4.39
CA PRO A 113 10.59 4.67 -5.28
C PRO A 113 11.41 5.96 -5.06
N ASP A 114 10.76 7.08 -4.73
CA ASP A 114 11.47 8.35 -4.48
C ASP A 114 12.36 8.30 -3.23
N ALA A 115 11.97 7.50 -2.23
CA ALA A 115 12.79 7.27 -1.06
C ALA A 115 14.05 6.46 -1.40
N LEU A 116 13.91 5.44 -2.27
CA LEU A 116 15.04 4.66 -2.76
C LEU A 116 16.02 5.51 -3.59
N VAL A 117 15.53 6.38 -4.49
CA VAL A 117 16.39 7.27 -5.28
C VAL A 117 17.19 8.20 -4.39
N ARG A 118 16.54 8.80 -3.37
CA ARG A 118 17.24 9.65 -2.40
C ARG A 118 18.31 8.86 -1.65
N HIS A 119 17.96 7.66 -1.18
CA HIS A 119 18.90 6.77 -0.52
C HIS A 119 20.14 6.47 -1.39
N TRP A 120 19.96 6.10 -2.66
CA TRP A 120 21.07 5.87 -3.59
C TRP A 120 21.99 7.07 -3.74
N ASN A 121 21.42 8.28 -3.79
CA ASN A 121 22.20 9.48 -4.04
C ASN A 121 22.91 10.04 -2.80
N THR A 122 22.50 9.66 -1.59
CA THR A 122 23.01 10.30 -0.36
C THR A 122 23.66 9.36 0.64
N THR A 123 23.15 8.15 0.83
CA THR A 123 23.39 7.36 2.05
C THR A 123 23.47 5.85 1.79
N CYS A 124 23.75 5.45 0.56
CA CYS A 124 23.82 4.04 0.19
C CYS A 124 25.23 3.47 0.39
N ASP A 125 25.50 2.97 1.58
CA ASP A 125 26.73 2.24 1.91
C ASP A 125 26.48 0.71 1.89
N GLU A 126 27.46 -0.08 1.44
CA GLU A 126 27.31 -1.52 1.16
C GLU A 126 27.02 -2.42 2.37
N MET A 127 26.94 -1.88 3.60
CA MET A 127 26.62 -2.66 4.79
C MET A 127 25.75 -1.89 5.77
N HIS A 128 24.43 -2.05 5.69
CA HIS A 128 23.54 -1.88 6.84
C HIS A 128 22.87 -3.23 7.11
N ASN A 129 23.59 -4.09 7.84
CA ASN A 129 22.93 -5.18 8.54
C ASN A 129 21.94 -4.54 9.52
N GLY A 130 20.65 -4.71 9.24
CA GLY A 130 19.57 -4.23 10.08
C GLY A 130 19.89 -4.50 11.54
N SER A 131 20.05 -3.42 12.31
CA SER A 131 20.32 -3.49 13.73
C SER A 131 19.14 -2.88 14.48
N ALA A 132 18.46 -3.79 15.19
CA ALA A 132 17.51 -3.62 16.30
C ALA A 132 16.18 -2.91 16.01
#